data_AF-A0A0R3W132-F1
#
_entry.id   AF-A0A0R3W132-F1
#
_cell.length_a   1.000
_cell.length_b   1.000
_cell.length_c   1.000
_cell.angle_alpha   90.00
_cell.angle_beta   90.00
_cell.angle_gamma   90.00
#
_symmetry.space_group_name_H-M   'P 1'
#
loop_
_entity.id
_entity.type
_entity.pdbx_description
1 polymer ?
#
loop_
_entity_poly.entity_id
_entity_poly.type
_entity_poly.pdbx_seq_one_letter_code
_entity_poly.pdbx_strand_id
1 'polypeptide(L)'
;MILVVDPVICKFLQFDKCYIYADKYLLSMTFVYFKRCSFAPSEYTRANFFCCLYLAHDIEEDDEDLKYEIFPWALGIKWRNKISSFLQKKECLWARMHYRAIVGAKCCDDLLTIFACDEISKRTRQPHHGGAKRAYLKSPLSNMPRGPKSAPR
;
A
#
# COMPACT_ATOMS: atom_id res chain seq x y z
N MET A 1 -11.23 4.25 -12.05
CA MET A 1 -10.22 3.55 -11.21
C MET A 1 -10.25 4.18 -9.82
N ILE A 2 -10.38 3.40 -8.74
CA ILE A 2 -10.63 3.92 -7.36
C ILE A 2 -9.65 5.03 -6.93
N LEU A 3 -8.39 4.96 -7.40
CA LEU A 3 -7.34 5.91 -7.06
C LEU A 3 -7.63 7.36 -7.44
N VAL A 4 -8.45 7.60 -8.47
CA VAL A 4 -8.80 8.96 -8.94
C VAL A 4 -10.14 9.45 -8.40
N VAL A 5 -10.89 8.59 -7.72
CA VAL A 5 -12.25 8.89 -7.22
C VAL A 5 -12.27 9.05 -5.71
N ASP A 6 -11.48 8.26 -4.97
CA ASP A 6 -11.47 8.32 -3.52
C ASP A 6 -10.55 9.44 -3.00
N PRO A 7 -11.09 10.47 -2.34
CA PRO A 7 -10.31 11.64 -1.94
C PRO A 7 -9.24 11.36 -0.87
N VAL A 8 -9.39 10.30 -0.08
CA VAL A 8 -8.38 9.92 0.93
C VAL A 8 -7.22 9.20 0.25
N ILE A 9 -7.51 8.31 -0.69
CA ILE A 9 -6.46 7.67 -1.50
C ILE A 9 -5.68 8.72 -2.29
N CYS A 10 -6.37 9.65 -2.97
CA CYS A 10 -5.70 10.75 -3.69
C CYS A 10 -4.73 11.53 -2.78
N LYS A 11 -5.19 11.94 -1.58
CA LYS A 11 -4.36 12.68 -0.63
C LYS A 11 -3.19 11.84 -0.10
N PHE A 12 -3.38 10.54 0.12
CA PHE A 12 -2.31 9.63 0.52
C PHE A 12 -1.22 9.54 -0.56
N LEU A 13 -1.61 9.39 -1.82
CA LEU A 13 -0.68 9.34 -2.95
C LEU A 13 0.08 10.66 -3.15
N GLN A 14 -0.55 11.81 -2.87
CA GLN A 14 0.06 13.14 -2.90
C GLN A 14 1.00 13.37 -1.71
N PHE A 15 0.67 12.82 -0.55
CA PHE A 15 1.54 12.83 0.63
C PHE A 15 2.81 12.03 0.36
N ASP A 16 2.69 10.89 -0.31
CA ASP A 16 3.82 10.02 -0.65
C ASP A 16 4.65 10.54 -1.84
N LYS A 17 5.34 11.67 -1.63
CA LYS A 17 6.13 12.37 -2.66
C LYS A 17 7.32 11.56 -3.18
N CYS A 18 7.89 10.71 -2.33
CA CYS A 18 9.06 9.88 -2.66
C CYS A 18 8.69 8.47 -3.09
N TYR A 19 7.39 8.16 -3.16
CA TYR A 19 6.86 6.85 -3.57
C TYR A 19 7.38 5.72 -2.66
N ILE A 20 7.48 6.01 -1.37
CA ILE A 20 7.94 5.06 -0.35
C ILE A 20 6.80 4.12 0.05
N TYR A 21 5.57 4.62 0.08
CA TYR A 21 4.42 3.86 0.59
C TYR A 21 3.54 3.28 -0.53
N ALA A 22 3.59 3.85 -1.72
CA ALA A 22 2.78 3.46 -2.86
C ALA A 22 3.49 3.79 -4.17
N ASP A 23 4.63 3.14 -4.44
CA ASP A 23 5.20 3.15 -5.78
C ASP A 23 4.36 2.35 -6.78
N LYS A 24 4.77 2.41 -8.05
CA LYS A 24 4.09 1.73 -9.16
C LYS A 24 3.99 0.21 -8.96
N TYR A 25 4.94 -0.45 -8.31
CA TYR A 25 4.93 -1.90 -8.11
C TYR A 25 3.99 -2.28 -6.98
N LEU A 26 4.05 -1.60 -5.83
CA LEU A 26 3.11 -1.80 -4.72
C LEU A 26 1.66 -1.54 -5.14
N LEU A 27 1.43 -0.50 -5.95
CA LEU A 27 0.12 -0.21 -6.52
C LEU A 27 -0.32 -1.28 -7.52
N SER A 28 0.57 -1.74 -8.41
CA SER A 28 0.28 -2.85 -9.32
C SER A 28 -0.09 -4.13 -8.57
N MET A 29 0.66 -4.51 -7.54
CA MET A 29 0.36 -5.66 -6.68
C MET A 29 -1.02 -5.53 -6.03
N THR A 30 -1.37 -4.33 -5.54
CA THR A 30 -2.69 -4.04 -4.96
C THR A 30 -3.82 -4.35 -5.96
N PHE A 31 -3.67 -4.00 -7.24
CA PHE A 31 -4.66 -4.31 -8.28
C PHE A 31 -4.66 -5.79 -8.69
N VAL A 32 -3.49 -6.44 -8.72
CA VAL A 32 -3.42 -7.89 -8.88
C VAL A 32 -4.21 -8.59 -7.77
N TYR A 33 -4.09 -8.13 -6.53
CA TYR A 33 -4.85 -8.68 -5.40
C TYR A 33 -6.35 -8.48 -5.55
N PHE A 34 -6.80 -7.33 -6.06
CA PHE A 34 -8.22 -7.10 -6.36
C PHE A 34 -8.75 -8.15 -7.33
N LYS A 35 -7.97 -8.43 -8.39
CA LYS A 35 -8.34 -9.44 -9.38
C LYS A 35 -8.31 -10.85 -8.79
N ARG A 36 -7.29 -11.20 -8.01
CA ARG A 36 -7.16 -12.52 -7.36
C ARG A 36 -8.23 -12.77 -6.29
N CYS A 37 -8.71 -11.72 -5.62
CA CYS A 37 -9.85 -11.80 -4.71
C CYS A 37 -11.19 -11.91 -5.44
N SER A 38 -11.22 -11.77 -6.77
CA SER A 38 -12.45 -11.72 -7.57
C SER A 38 -13.43 -10.67 -7.03
N PHE A 39 -12.94 -9.47 -6.76
CA PHE A 39 -13.80 -8.38 -6.28
C PHE A 39 -14.84 -7.96 -7.32
N ALA A 40 -16.08 -7.81 -6.88
CA ALA A 40 -17.09 -7.06 -7.63
C ALA A 40 -16.79 -5.55 -7.59
N PRO A 41 -17.28 -4.73 -8.54
CA PRO A 41 -17.04 -3.28 -8.54
C PRO A 41 -17.45 -2.57 -7.23
N SER A 42 -18.50 -3.06 -6.55
CA SER A 42 -18.92 -2.56 -5.24
C SER A 42 -17.92 -2.81 -4.11
N GLU A 43 -17.02 -3.79 -4.28
CA GLU A 43 -15.97 -4.13 -3.32
C GLU A 43 -14.69 -3.30 -3.53
N TYR A 44 -14.66 -2.40 -4.53
CA TYR A 44 -13.55 -1.50 -4.78
C TYR A 44 -13.64 -0.33 -3.81
N THR A 45 -13.41 -0.65 -2.54
CA THR A 45 -13.54 0.25 -1.41
C THR A 45 -12.18 0.70 -0.90
N ARG A 46 -12.12 1.87 -0.27
CA ARG A 46 -10.93 2.39 0.41
C ARG A 46 -10.33 1.40 1.40
N ALA A 47 -11.19 0.70 2.16
CA ALA A 47 -10.75 -0.27 3.15
C ALA A 47 -10.04 -1.46 2.49
N ASN A 48 -10.61 -2.03 1.42
CA ASN A 48 -9.98 -3.12 0.68
C ASN A 48 -8.69 -2.67 0.00
N PHE A 49 -8.66 -1.46 -0.57
CA PHE A 49 -7.44 -0.86 -1.13
C PHE A 49 -6.30 -0.83 -0.12
N PHE A 50 -6.51 -0.21 1.05
CA PHE A 50 -5.44 -0.11 2.05
C PHE A 50 -5.06 -1.46 2.65
N CYS A 51 -5.99 -2.41 2.81
CA CYS A 51 -5.64 -3.77 3.25
C CYS A 51 -4.74 -4.48 2.22
N CYS A 52 -5.07 -4.40 0.93
CA CYS A 52 -4.27 -5.00 -0.13
C CYS A 52 -2.90 -4.30 -0.28
N LEU A 53 -2.83 -2.97 -0.15
CA LEU A 53 -1.57 -2.23 -0.16
C LEU A 53 -0.69 -2.62 1.05
N TYR A 54 -1.29 -2.74 2.23
CA TYR A 54 -0.57 -3.19 3.43
C TYR A 54 -0.03 -4.61 3.25
N LEU A 55 -0.81 -5.50 2.66
CA LEU A 55 -0.34 -6.85 2.32
C LEU A 55 0.78 -6.83 1.27
N ALA A 56 0.80 -5.87 0.33
CA ALA A 56 1.91 -5.74 -0.61
C ALA A 56 3.21 -5.36 0.11
N HIS A 57 3.14 -4.45 1.09
CA HIS A 57 4.27 -4.15 1.97
C HIS A 57 4.75 -5.37 2.75
N ASP A 58 3.84 -6.16 3.34
CA ASP A 58 4.20 -7.40 4.06
C ASP A 58 5.00 -8.40 3.20
N ILE A 59 4.83 -8.35 1.87
CA ILE A 59 5.43 -9.30 0.94
C ILE A 59 6.74 -8.79 0.33
N GLU A 60 6.82 -7.49 0.03
CA GLU A 60 7.91 -6.93 -0.78
C GLU A 60 8.89 -6.05 0.02
N GLU A 61 8.48 -5.45 1.12
CA GLU A 61 9.31 -4.47 1.84
C GLU A 61 10.01 -5.11 3.05
N ASP A 62 11.35 -5.08 3.04
CA ASP A 62 12.18 -5.47 4.19
C ASP A 62 11.98 -4.55 5.41
N ASP A 63 11.61 -3.28 5.18
CA ASP A 63 11.34 -2.31 6.22
C ASP A 63 9.90 -2.46 6.75
N GLU A 64 9.73 -3.35 7.73
CA GLU A 64 8.43 -3.67 8.32
C GLU A 64 7.66 -2.48 8.92
N ASP A 65 8.33 -1.36 9.19
CA ASP A 65 7.71 -0.20 9.83
C ASP A 65 7.04 0.75 8.82
N LEU A 66 7.42 0.70 7.53
CA LEU A 66 6.90 1.62 6.50
C LEU A 66 5.39 1.53 6.35
N LYS A 67 4.85 0.30 6.37
CA LYS A 67 3.43 0.01 6.24
C LYS A 67 2.57 0.62 7.35
N TYR A 68 3.15 0.97 8.51
CA TYR A 68 2.39 1.60 9.59
C TYR A 68 1.86 2.99 9.22
N GLU A 69 2.50 3.65 8.25
CA GLU A 69 1.99 4.90 7.68
C GLU A 69 0.59 4.72 7.08
N ILE A 70 0.18 3.51 6.69
CA ILE A 70 -1.17 3.25 6.15
C ILE A 70 -2.27 3.40 7.22
N PHE A 71 -1.99 3.09 8.49
CA PHE A 71 -3.05 3.00 9.52
C PHE A 71 -3.84 4.30 9.73
N PRO A 72 -3.22 5.48 9.92
CA PRO A 72 -3.96 6.72 10.11
C PRO A 72 -4.83 7.10 8.90
N TRP A 73 -4.39 6.75 7.69
CA TRP A 73 -5.13 7.02 6.45
C TRP A 73 -6.32 6.07 6.28
N ALA A 74 -6.12 4.79 6.57
CA ALA A 74 -7.15 3.77 6.44
C ALA A 74 -8.21 3.85 7.55
N LEU A 75 -7.82 4.18 8.79
CA LEU A 75 -8.64 4.00 9.99
C LEU A 75 -9.03 5.31 10.70
N GLY A 76 -8.41 6.43 10.32
CA GLY A 76 -8.67 7.77 10.86
C GLY A 76 -8.00 8.03 12.22
N ILE A 77 -8.49 9.04 12.95
CA ILE A 77 -7.85 9.55 14.18
C ILE A 77 -7.69 8.48 15.26
N LYS A 78 -8.67 7.57 15.40
CA LYS A 78 -8.67 6.47 16.38
C LYS A 78 -8.08 5.17 15.81
N TRP A 79 -7.13 5.27 14.88
CA TRP A 79 -6.58 4.11 14.15
C TRP A 79 -6.01 3.03 15.08
N ARG A 80 -5.34 3.42 16.18
CA ARG A 80 -4.75 2.50 17.15
C ARG A 80 -5.76 1.47 17.69
N ASN A 81 -7.00 1.91 17.93
CA ASN A 81 -8.06 1.06 18.47
C ASN A 81 -8.67 0.13 17.42
N LYS A 82 -8.33 0.32 16.13
CA LYS A 82 -8.90 -0.40 15.00
C LYS A 82 -7.91 -1.30 14.28
N ILE A 83 -6.64 -1.33 14.72
CA ILE A 83 -5.58 -2.12 14.08
C ILE A 83 -5.97 -3.60 13.99
N SER A 84 -6.46 -4.20 15.07
CA SER A 84 -6.83 -5.63 15.08
C SER A 84 -7.88 -5.96 14.02
N SER A 85 -8.92 -5.14 13.89
CA SER A 85 -9.96 -5.33 12.86
C SER A 85 -9.43 -5.16 11.43
N PHE A 86 -8.48 -4.24 11.23
CA PHE A 86 -7.82 -4.02 9.95
C PHE A 86 -6.97 -5.23 9.55
N LEU A 87 -6.14 -5.72 10.47
CA LEU A 87 -5.28 -6.88 10.24
C LEU A 87 -6.11 -8.14 9.98
N GLN A 88 -7.19 -8.36 10.73
CA GLN A 88 -8.11 -9.46 10.47
C GLN A 88 -8.71 -9.38 9.05
N LYS A 89 -9.13 -8.18 8.62
CA LYS A 89 -9.64 -7.99 7.25
C LYS A 89 -8.56 -8.26 6.20
N LYS A 90 -7.32 -7.80 6.42
CA LYS A 90 -6.17 -8.11 5.55
C LYS A 90 -5.95 -9.62 5.42
N GLU A 91 -5.94 -10.35 6.54
CA GLU A 91 -5.82 -11.82 6.54
C GLU A 91 -6.96 -12.49 5.77
N CYS A 92 -8.20 -12.04 5.94
CA CYS A 92 -9.34 -12.54 5.15
C CYS A 92 -9.16 -12.31 3.65
N LEU A 93 -8.59 -11.17 3.23
CA LEU A 93 -8.31 -10.91 1.82
C LEU A 93 -7.18 -11.81 1.30
N TRP A 94 -6.13 -12.02 2.10
CA TRP A 94 -5.05 -12.92 1.74
C TRP A 94 -5.55 -14.36 1.55
N ALA A 95 -6.38 -14.84 2.48
CA ALA A 95 -7.04 -16.14 2.38
C ALA A 95 -7.99 -16.23 1.17
N ARG A 96 -8.76 -15.16 0.88
CA ARG A 96 -9.68 -15.10 -0.26
C ARG A 96 -8.97 -15.26 -1.61
N MET A 97 -7.72 -14.81 -1.73
CA MET A 97 -6.89 -15.06 -2.91
C MET A 97 -6.05 -16.35 -2.83
N HIS A 98 -6.46 -17.31 -1.99
CA HIS A 98 -5.78 -18.59 -1.76
C HIS A 98 -4.31 -18.42 -1.37
N TYR A 99 -4.02 -17.38 -0.58
CA TYR A 99 -2.68 -17.03 -0.12
C TYR A 99 -1.67 -16.69 -1.24
N ARG A 100 -2.12 -16.52 -2.48
CA ARG A 100 -1.28 -16.18 -3.63
C ARG A 100 -0.95 -14.69 -3.60
N ALA A 101 -0.03 -14.29 -2.73
CA ALA A 101 0.41 -12.90 -2.60
C ALA A 101 1.66 -12.57 -3.44
N ILE A 102 2.50 -13.55 -3.79
CA ILE A 102 3.67 -13.30 -4.63
C ILE A 102 3.22 -12.83 -6.03
N VAL A 103 3.78 -11.71 -6.51
CA VAL A 103 3.54 -11.16 -7.84
C VAL A 103 4.89 -10.93 -8.51
N GLY A 104 5.10 -11.53 -9.69
CA GLY A 104 6.34 -11.31 -10.43
C GLY A 104 6.37 -9.92 -11.08
N ALA A 105 7.55 -9.30 -11.16
CA ALA A 105 7.74 -7.97 -11.73
C ALA A 105 7.12 -7.81 -13.12
N LYS A 106 7.30 -8.80 -14.01
CA LYS A 106 6.69 -8.81 -15.34
C LYS A 106 5.16 -8.68 -15.31
N CYS A 107 4.49 -9.33 -14.36
CA CYS A 107 3.03 -9.20 -14.21
C CYS A 107 2.63 -7.77 -13.82
N CYS A 108 3.43 -7.10 -12.99
CA CYS A 108 3.23 -5.69 -12.67
C CYS A 108 3.50 -4.79 -13.89
N ASP A 109 4.54 -5.06 -14.67
CA ASP A 109 4.88 -4.28 -15.88
C ASP A 109 3.78 -4.41 -16.95
N ASP A 110 3.32 -5.64 -17.23
CA ASP A 110 2.21 -5.90 -18.16
C ASP A 110 0.94 -5.13 -17.74
N LEU A 111 0.66 -5.10 -16.44
CA LEU A 111 -0.48 -4.37 -15.87
C LEU A 111 -0.33 -2.85 -16.05
N LEU A 112 0.86 -2.30 -15.84
CA LEU A 112 1.14 -0.88 -16.07
C LEU A 112 0.98 -0.49 -17.55
N THR A 113 1.35 -1.38 -18.48
CA THR A 113 1.12 -1.19 -19.91
C THR A 113 -0.38 -1.19 -20.24
N ILE A 114 -1.16 -2.12 -19.69
CA ILE A 114 -2.61 -2.24 -19.96
C ILE A 114 -3.37 -1.02 -19.44
N PHE A 115 -3.08 -0.59 -18.21
CA PHE A 115 -3.83 0.52 -17.62
C PHE A 115 -3.48 1.88 -18.24
N ALA A 116 -2.38 1.97 -19.01
CA ALA A 116 -1.86 3.21 -19.59
C ALA A 116 -1.95 4.40 -18.61
N CYS A 117 -1.80 4.12 -17.31
CA CYS A 117 -2.11 5.08 -16.28
C CYS A 117 -0.84 5.82 -15.93
N ASP A 118 -0.65 6.94 -16.63
CA ASP A 118 0.44 7.88 -16.42
C ASP A 118 0.70 8.17 -14.94
N GLU A 119 -0.36 8.33 -14.15
CA GLU A 119 -0.28 8.66 -12.73
C GLU A 119 0.31 7.55 -11.86
N ILE A 120 0.13 6.28 -12.22
CA ILE A 120 0.75 5.16 -11.48
C ILE A 120 2.17 4.93 -12.01
N SER A 121 2.34 4.88 -13.33
CA SER A 121 3.61 4.52 -13.98
C SER A 121 4.74 5.51 -13.64
N LYS A 122 4.41 6.79 -13.40
CA LYS A 122 5.38 7.83 -12.99
C LYS A 122 5.86 7.71 -11.54
N ARG A 123 5.23 6.87 -10.71
CA ARG A 123 5.58 6.66 -9.29
C ARG A 123 6.75 5.71 -9.14
N THR A 124 7.90 6.07 -9.72
CA THR A 124 9.14 5.30 -9.63
C THR A 124 9.98 5.81 -8.45
N ARG A 125 10.15 4.96 -7.43
CA ARG A 125 10.96 5.25 -6.23
C ARG A 125 12.42 5.47 -6.62
N GLN A 126 13.06 6.49 -6.03
CA GLN A 126 14.49 6.73 -6.25
C GLN A 126 15.35 5.67 -5.55
N PRO A 127 16.50 5.25 -6.11
CA PRO A 127 17.31 4.17 -5.55
C PRO A 127 17.76 4.37 -4.10
N HIS A 128 18.04 5.61 -3.70
CA HIS A 128 18.49 5.95 -2.34
C HIS A 128 17.36 5.90 -1.28
N HIS A 129 16.10 5.74 -1.72
CA HIS A 129 14.97 5.43 -0.83
C HIS A 129 14.72 3.92 -0.71
N GLY A 130 15.46 3.09 -1.45
CA GLY A 130 15.45 1.63 -1.34
C GLY A 130 16.68 1.09 -0.61
N GLY A 131 16.84 -0.23 -0.67
CA GLY A 131 17.98 -0.97 -0.13
C GLY A 131 17.82 -1.42 1.32
N ALA A 132 18.66 -2.36 1.72
CA ALA A 132 18.63 -2.97 3.04
C ALA A 132 19.03 -1.97 4.13
N LYS A 133 18.13 -1.71 5.08
CA LYS A 133 18.40 -0.93 6.28
C LYS A 133 18.54 -1.85 7.48
N ARG A 134 19.62 -1.68 8.25
CA ARG A 134 19.84 -2.48 9.46
C ARG A 134 18.90 -2.01 10.58
N ALA A 135 18.00 -2.89 11.02
CA ALA A 135 16.96 -2.55 12.00
C ALA A 135 17.50 -1.95 13.31
N TYR A 136 18.64 -2.43 13.82
CA TYR A 136 19.24 -1.93 15.07
C TYR A 136 19.78 -0.49 14.97
N LEU A 137 19.91 0.07 13.77
CA LEU A 137 20.32 1.46 13.56
C LEU A 137 19.12 2.42 13.52
N LYS A 138 17.87 1.91 13.51
CA LYS A 138 16.68 2.75 13.46
C LYS A 138 16.39 3.35 14.83
N SER A 139 16.10 4.66 14.83
CA SER A 139 15.53 5.31 16.01
C SER A 139 14.15 4.72 16.32
N PRO A 140 13.80 4.47 17.59
CA PRO A 140 12.45 4.03 17.98
C PRO A 140 11.33 4.98 17.51
N LEU A 141 11.65 6.27 17.32
CA LEU A 141 10.72 7.29 16.83
C LEU A 141 10.54 7.25 15.30
N SER A 142 11.41 6.54 14.57
CA SER A 142 11.32 6.34 13.11
C SER A 142 10.03 5.58 12.74
N ASN A 143 9.54 4.73 13.63
CA ASN A 143 8.51 3.73 13.32
C ASN A 143 7.08 4.27 13.50
N MET A 144 6.94 5.51 13.98
CA MET A 144 5.64 6.09 14.30
C MET A 144 5.02 6.80 13.10
N PRO A 145 3.83 6.39 12.60
CA PRO A 145 3.23 7.01 11.44
C PRO A 145 2.86 8.48 11.67
N ARG A 146 3.03 9.31 10.64
CA ARG A 146 2.75 10.76 10.68
C ARG A 146 1.29 11.07 10.41
N GLY A 147 0.68 10.30 9.52
CA GLY A 147 -0.71 10.41 9.13
C GLY A 147 -1.03 11.69 8.34
N PRO A 148 -2.32 11.91 8.06
CA PRO A 148 -2.78 12.92 7.10
C PRO A 148 -2.63 14.38 7.56
N LYS A 149 -2.26 14.64 8.82
CA LYS A 149 -2.15 15.99 9.40
C LYS A 149 -0.71 16.49 9.52
N SER A 150 0.25 15.80 8.92
CA SER A 150 1.67 16.11 9.03
C SER A 150 2.35 16.00 7.67
N ALA A 151 3.54 16.60 7.53
CA ALA A 151 4.35 16.44 6.32
C ALA A 151 4.88 15.00 6.16
N PRO A 152 5.22 14.54 4.95
CA PRO A 152 5.86 13.23 4.72
C PRO A 152 7.34 13.22 5.12
N ARG A 153 7.84 12.04 5.54
CA ARG A 153 9.25 11.76 5.96
C ARG A 153 10.22 11.82 4.81
#